data_AF-A0AAV0DRF1-F1
#
_entry.id   AF-A0AAV0DRF1-F1
#
_cell.length_a   1.000
_cell.length_b   1.000
_cell.length_c   1.000
_cell.angle_alpha   90.00
_cell.angle_beta   90.00
_cell.angle_gamma   90.00
#
_symmetry.space_group_name_H-M   'P 1'
#
loop_
_entity.id
_entity.type
_entity.pdbx_description
1 polymer ?
#
loop_
_entity_poly.entity_id
_entity_poly.type
_entity_poly.pdbx_seq_one_letter_code
_entity_poly.pdbx_strand_id
1 'polypeptide(L)'
;MSDIYEKFKIRVGYKKAWCGRLIALECKFGNWEASYNELPKLLEAIRYSNPGSVVHLQSLQIGIPDTLQFFRVFWSFKASIDSFKYCLPVVSVDGTHLYGKYQGVLLVVVAMNANREIFPLVYAVVASENAESWSWFFERVMSDVVGSDRRVCIISDRIFQFRQEALTPKQCPNPWSEHRNPTPAFW
;
A
#
# COMPACT_ATOMS: atom_id res chain seq x y z
N MET A 1 -0.52 24.71 27.48
CA MET A 1 -1.75 24.58 28.32
C MET A 1 -2.04 25.83 29.14
N SER A 2 -1.16 26.82 29.15
CA SER A 2 -1.42 28.20 29.57
C SER A 2 -2.69 28.76 28.94
N ASP A 3 -2.89 28.54 27.64
CA ASP A 3 -3.97 29.16 26.86
C ASP A 3 -5.37 28.78 27.35
N ILE A 4 -5.57 27.52 27.78
CA ILE A 4 -6.84 27.04 28.34
C ILE A 4 -7.11 27.72 29.68
N TYR A 5 -6.07 27.85 30.52
CA TYR A 5 -6.20 28.52 31.80
C TYR A 5 -6.40 30.03 31.64
N GLU A 6 -5.71 30.67 30.70
CA GLU A 6 -5.85 32.09 30.44
C GLU A 6 -7.27 32.44 29.99
N LYS A 7 -7.83 31.66 29.07
CA LYS A 7 -9.16 31.88 28.49
C LYS A 7 -10.31 31.45 29.40
N PHE A 8 -10.21 30.29 30.04
CA PHE A 8 -11.33 29.69 30.77
C PHE A 8 -11.13 29.63 32.29
N LYS A 9 -9.95 30.02 32.79
CA LYS A 9 -9.57 29.92 34.22
C LYS A 9 -9.67 28.50 34.80
N ILE A 10 -9.62 27.48 33.93
CA ILE A 10 -9.69 26.07 34.30
C ILE A 10 -8.30 25.44 34.14
N ARG A 11 -7.82 24.78 35.19
CA ARG A 11 -6.60 23.96 35.13
C ARG A 11 -6.96 22.57 34.60
N VAL A 12 -6.47 22.25 33.41
CA VAL A 12 -6.63 20.92 32.80
C VAL A 12 -5.28 20.23 32.84
N GLY A 13 -5.25 18.96 33.25
CA GLY A 13 -4.04 18.14 33.15
C GLY A 13 -3.82 17.62 31.73
N TYR A 14 -2.57 17.32 31.35
CA TYR A 14 -2.22 16.93 29.98
C TYR A 14 -3.07 15.75 29.48
N LYS A 15 -3.21 14.70 30.31
CA LYS A 15 -4.03 13.52 30.00
C LYS A 15 -5.50 13.87 29.73
N LYS A 16 -6.09 14.78 30.51
CA LYS A 16 -7.48 15.24 30.29
C LYS A 16 -7.60 16.03 28.99
N ALA A 17 -6.65 16.91 28.69
CA ALA A 17 -6.63 17.66 27.43
C ALA A 17 -6.46 16.73 26.22
N TRP A 18 -5.59 15.73 26.33
CA TRP A 18 -5.40 14.69 25.31
C TRP A 18 -6.67 13.87 25.07
N CYS A 19 -7.32 13.36 26.13
CA CYS A 19 -8.59 12.65 26.01
C CYS A 19 -9.69 13.53 25.39
N GLY A 20 -9.79 14.80 25.83
CA GLY A 20 -10.73 15.75 25.24
C GLY A 20 -10.49 15.99 23.75
N ARG A 21 -9.22 16.07 23.32
CA ARG A 21 -8.85 16.13 21.91
C ARG A 21 -9.29 14.88 21.15
N LEU A 22 -9.06 13.68 21.69
CA LEU A 22 -9.47 12.44 21.03
C LEU A 22 -10.99 12.36 20.85
N ILE A 23 -11.76 12.70 21.89
CA ILE A 23 -13.23 12.76 21.81
C ILE A 23 -13.68 13.77 20.76
N ALA A 24 -13.09 14.98 20.74
CA ALA A 24 -13.42 15.99 19.76
C ALA A 24 -13.10 15.56 18.31
N LEU A 25 -11.98 14.84 18.10
CA LEU A 25 -11.64 14.27 16.80
C LEU A 25 -12.66 13.20 16.38
N GLU A 26 -13.06 12.33 17.29
CA GLU A 26 -14.07 11.30 17.04
C GLU A 26 -15.45 11.90 16.75
N CYS A 27 -15.87 12.94 17.46
CA CYS A 27 -17.11 13.66 17.15
C CYS A 27 -17.08 14.31 15.77
N LYS A 28 -15.90 14.79 15.32
CA LYS A 28 -15.76 15.50 14.03
C LYS A 28 -15.63 14.54 12.85
N PHE A 29 -14.86 13.47 12.99
CA PHE A 29 -14.47 12.59 11.88
C PHE A 29 -15.07 11.18 11.97
N GLY A 30 -15.75 10.85 13.07
CA GLY A 30 -16.18 9.50 13.38
C GLY A 30 -15.07 8.70 14.06
N ASN A 31 -15.40 7.46 14.41
CA ASN A 31 -14.44 6.53 15.01
C ASN A 31 -13.71 5.71 13.94
N TRP A 32 -12.53 5.22 14.32
CA TRP A 32 -11.66 4.47 13.41
C TRP A 32 -12.29 3.17 12.89
N GLU A 33 -13.04 2.45 13.73
CA GLU A 33 -13.67 1.17 13.39
C GLU A 33 -14.70 1.33 12.28
N ALA A 34 -15.55 2.35 12.40
CA ALA A 34 -16.54 2.69 11.39
C ALA A 34 -15.89 2.98 10.04
N SER A 35 -14.79 3.75 10.02
CA SER A 35 -14.07 4.05 8.77
C SER A 35 -13.54 2.79 8.07
N TYR A 36 -12.97 1.84 8.81
CA TYR A 36 -12.52 0.56 8.24
C TYR A 36 -13.69 -0.33 7.81
N ASN A 37 -14.82 -0.28 8.50
CA ASN A 37 -16.03 -1.02 8.13
C ASN A 37 -16.74 -0.46 6.89
N GLU A 38 -16.59 0.84 6.60
CA GLU A 38 -17.11 1.46 5.38
C GLU A 38 -16.17 1.28 4.18
N LEU A 39 -14.89 0.96 4.40
CA LEU A 39 -13.89 0.79 3.35
C LEU A 39 -14.31 -0.22 2.25
N PRO A 40 -14.84 -1.42 2.55
CA PRO A 40 -15.32 -2.33 1.51
C PRO A 40 -16.40 -1.71 0.62
N LYS A 41 -17.36 -0.98 1.21
CA LYS A 41 -18.44 -0.31 0.46
C LYS A 41 -17.89 0.81 -0.42
N LEU A 42 -16.93 1.59 0.10
CA LEU A 42 -16.25 2.62 -0.67
C LEU A 42 -15.54 2.04 -1.89
N LEU A 43 -14.79 0.95 -1.70
CA LEU A 43 -14.06 0.29 -2.77
C LEU A 43 -15.00 -0.28 -3.84
N GLU A 44 -16.12 -0.89 -3.44
CA GLU A 44 -17.15 -1.33 -4.37
C GLU A 44 -17.78 -0.15 -5.12
N ALA A 45 -18.04 0.97 -4.45
CA ALA A 45 -18.53 2.19 -5.11
C ALA A 45 -17.50 2.73 -6.12
N ILE A 46 -16.20 2.67 -5.83
CA ILE A 46 -15.13 3.03 -6.77
C ILE A 46 -15.18 2.12 -8.00
N ARG A 47 -15.28 0.80 -7.83
CA ARG A 47 -15.37 -0.16 -8.94
C ARG A 47 -16.62 0.07 -9.79
N TYR A 48 -17.75 0.34 -9.15
CA TYR A 48 -19.02 0.58 -9.82
C TYR A 48 -19.00 1.89 -10.63
N SER A 49 -18.50 2.97 -10.04
CA SER A 49 -18.44 4.30 -10.68
C SER A 49 -17.35 4.42 -11.74
N ASN A 50 -16.27 3.61 -11.63
CA ASN A 50 -15.15 3.61 -12.55
C ASN A 50 -14.88 2.18 -13.06
N PRO A 51 -15.72 1.66 -13.99
CA PRO A 51 -15.55 0.32 -14.54
C PRO A 51 -14.14 0.09 -15.09
N GLY A 52 -13.55 -1.05 -14.73
CA GLY A 52 -12.17 -1.40 -15.08
C GLY A 52 -11.13 -0.96 -14.04
N SER A 53 -11.52 -0.23 -12.99
CA SER A 53 -10.63 0.03 -11.86
C SER A 53 -10.32 -1.27 -11.12
N VAL A 54 -9.08 -1.40 -10.68
CA VAL A 54 -8.59 -2.59 -9.96
C VAL A 54 -8.71 -2.33 -8.47
N VAL A 55 -9.22 -3.32 -7.74
CA VAL A 55 -9.30 -3.33 -6.28
C VAL A 55 -8.97 -4.73 -5.79
N HIS A 56 -8.09 -4.82 -4.81
CA HIS A 56 -7.83 -6.03 -4.05
C HIS A 56 -7.94 -5.73 -2.56
N LEU A 57 -9.01 -6.21 -1.92
CA LEU A 57 -9.19 -6.14 -0.48
C LEU A 57 -8.92 -7.52 0.11
N GLN A 58 -8.04 -7.59 1.11
CA GLN A 58 -7.77 -8.80 1.88
C GLN A 58 -8.14 -8.57 3.34
N SER A 59 -8.90 -9.52 3.87
CA SER A 59 -9.27 -9.58 5.28
C SER A 59 -8.87 -10.93 5.87
N LEU A 60 -8.65 -10.96 7.18
CA LEU A 60 -8.32 -12.16 7.94
C LEU A 60 -9.54 -12.61 8.73
N GLN A 61 -9.83 -13.91 8.70
CA GLN A 61 -10.78 -14.49 9.63
C GLN A 61 -10.15 -14.47 11.02
N ILE A 62 -10.83 -13.87 11.97
CA ILE A 62 -10.46 -13.96 13.39
C ILE A 62 -11.34 -15.02 14.06
N GLY A 63 -10.91 -15.52 15.22
CA GLY A 63 -11.60 -16.58 15.98
C GLY A 63 -12.99 -16.20 16.52
N ILE A 64 -13.61 -15.17 15.96
CA ILE A 64 -14.97 -14.72 16.22
C ILE A 64 -15.78 -15.01 14.96
N PRO A 65 -16.89 -15.77 15.05
CA PRO A 65 -17.77 -16.04 13.92
C PRO A 65 -18.19 -14.77 13.19
N ASP A 66 -18.29 -14.85 11.87
CA ASP A 66 -18.76 -13.77 10.98
C ASP A 66 -17.99 -12.44 11.10
N THR A 67 -16.80 -12.45 11.71
CA THR A 67 -15.97 -11.26 11.89
C THR A 67 -14.70 -11.38 11.06
N LEU A 68 -14.53 -10.43 10.14
CA LEU A 68 -13.34 -10.28 9.33
C LEU A 68 -12.55 -9.05 9.79
N GLN A 69 -11.25 -9.24 10.03
CA GLN A 69 -10.34 -8.15 10.33
C GLN A 69 -9.72 -7.65 9.03
N PHE A 70 -9.76 -6.34 8.79
CA PHE A 70 -9.00 -5.72 7.71
C PHE A 70 -7.52 -6.07 7.80
N PHE A 71 -6.91 -6.47 6.69
CA PHE A 71 -5.47 -6.76 6.62
C PHE A 71 -4.73 -5.81 5.69
N ARG A 72 -5.17 -5.74 4.43
CA ARG A 72 -4.61 -4.83 3.44
C ARG A 72 -5.56 -4.58 2.29
N VAL A 73 -5.38 -3.45 1.62
CA VAL A 73 -6.08 -3.13 0.38
C VAL A 73 -5.12 -2.52 -0.64
N PHE A 74 -5.37 -2.78 -1.91
CA PHE A 74 -4.75 -2.15 -3.07
C PHE A 74 -5.84 -1.65 -4.01
N TRP A 75 -5.66 -0.48 -4.62
CA TRP A 75 -6.51 -0.05 -5.72
C TRP A 75 -5.80 0.88 -6.70
N SER A 76 -6.29 0.87 -7.93
CA SER A 76 -5.91 1.81 -8.99
C SER A 76 -7.11 2.11 -9.88
N PHE A 77 -7.26 3.37 -10.26
CA PHE A 77 -8.35 3.82 -11.13
C PHE A 77 -8.08 3.43 -12.58
N LYS A 78 -9.11 3.02 -13.31
CA LYS A 78 -8.98 2.68 -14.74
C LYS A 78 -8.34 3.81 -15.55
N ALA A 79 -8.75 5.05 -15.28
CA ALA A 79 -8.18 6.23 -15.92
C ALA A 79 -6.67 6.37 -15.67
N SER A 80 -6.21 6.07 -14.44
CA SER A 80 -4.78 6.08 -14.11
C SER A 80 -4.01 4.99 -14.84
N ILE A 81 -4.55 3.76 -14.86
CA ILE A 81 -3.95 2.61 -15.57
C ILE A 81 -3.81 2.94 -17.07
N ASP A 82 -4.89 3.39 -17.71
CA ASP A 82 -4.89 3.71 -19.14
C ASP A 82 -3.98 4.87 -19.50
N SER A 83 -3.87 5.85 -18.61
CA SER A 83 -3.06 7.05 -18.84
C SER A 83 -1.58 6.83 -18.57
N PHE A 84 -1.21 5.78 -17.84
CA PHE A 84 0.18 5.50 -17.49
C PHE A 84 1.08 5.32 -18.73
N LYS A 85 0.52 4.84 -19.85
CA LYS A 85 1.25 4.70 -21.10
C LYS A 85 1.81 6.03 -21.63
N TYR A 86 1.16 7.15 -21.29
CA TYR A 86 1.58 8.52 -21.64
C TYR A 86 2.49 9.17 -20.60
N CYS A 87 2.73 8.50 -19.47
CA CYS A 87 3.71 8.94 -18.47
C CYS A 87 5.11 8.45 -18.83
N LEU A 88 6.13 9.11 -18.27
CA LEU A 88 7.50 8.62 -18.32
C LEU A 88 7.57 7.20 -17.75
N PRO A 89 8.47 6.33 -18.25
CA PRO A 89 8.67 4.97 -17.74
C PRO A 89 9.46 4.97 -16.42
N VAL A 90 9.12 5.89 -15.51
CA VAL A 90 9.70 6.05 -14.19
C VAL A 90 8.55 6.26 -13.21
N VAL A 91 8.56 5.51 -12.12
CA VAL A 91 7.62 5.67 -11.01
C VAL A 91 8.39 5.88 -9.72
N SER A 92 7.85 6.76 -8.88
CA SER A 92 8.31 6.94 -7.50
C SER A 92 7.32 6.27 -6.58
N VAL A 93 7.82 5.59 -5.55
CA VAL A 93 7.03 4.90 -4.55
C VAL A 93 7.40 5.47 -3.19
N ASP A 94 6.39 5.74 -2.38
CA ASP A 94 6.58 6.22 -1.02
C ASP A 94 5.56 5.59 -0.08
N GLY A 95 5.96 5.46 1.19
CA GLY A 95 5.14 4.94 2.27
C GLY A 95 4.96 5.99 3.35
N THR A 96 3.73 6.18 3.81
CA THR A 96 3.43 7.09 4.92
C THR A 96 2.65 6.38 6.02
N HIS A 97 3.12 6.52 7.25
CA HIS A 97 2.47 5.92 8.41
C HIS A 97 1.13 6.61 8.67
N LEU A 98 0.06 5.82 8.71
CA LEU A 98 -1.26 6.30 9.09
C LEU A 98 -1.30 6.56 10.59
N TYR A 99 -1.80 7.74 10.95
CA TYR A 99 -2.05 8.10 12.34
C TYR A 99 -3.39 7.55 12.78
N GLY A 100 -3.47 7.04 14.01
CA GLY A 100 -4.72 6.60 14.61
C GLY A 100 -4.55 5.34 15.44
N LYS A 101 -5.69 4.70 15.72
CA LYS A 101 -5.75 3.44 16.49
C LYS A 101 -5.08 2.28 15.74
N TYR A 102 -5.23 2.26 14.41
CA TYR A 102 -4.71 1.22 13.53
C TYR A 102 -3.53 1.80 12.75
N GLN A 103 -2.31 1.54 13.21
CA GLN A 103 -1.06 2.13 12.73
C GLN A 103 -0.61 1.51 11.39
N GLY A 104 -1.48 1.49 10.38
CA GLY A 104 -1.14 0.99 9.05
C GLY A 104 -0.22 1.93 8.28
N VAL A 105 0.16 1.53 7.06
CA VAL A 105 0.97 2.34 6.15
C VAL A 105 0.21 2.51 4.84
N LEU A 106 0.11 3.75 4.38
CA LEU A 106 -0.37 4.08 3.04
C LEU A 106 0.82 4.10 2.09
N LEU A 107 0.84 3.16 1.15
CA LEU A 107 1.78 3.10 0.05
C LEU A 107 1.17 3.76 -1.19
N VAL A 108 1.93 4.60 -1.86
CA VAL A 108 1.49 5.29 -3.07
C VAL A 108 2.54 5.14 -4.16
N VAL A 109 2.10 4.79 -5.37
CA VAL A 109 2.92 4.90 -6.59
C VAL A 109 2.49 6.15 -7.33
N VAL A 110 3.46 7.01 -7.65
CA VAL A 110 3.26 8.15 -8.53
C VAL A 110 4.14 8.02 -9.77
N ALA A 111 3.58 8.37 -10.92
CA ALA A 111 4.32 8.56 -12.16
C ALA A 111 4.51 10.04 -12.43
N MET A 112 5.29 10.37 -13.47
CA MET A 112 5.38 11.73 -13.99
C MET A 112 4.80 11.75 -15.40
N ASN A 113 3.80 12.60 -15.63
CA ASN A 113 3.19 12.74 -16.95
C ASN A 113 4.09 13.58 -17.89
N ALA A 114 3.71 13.69 -19.17
CA ALA A 114 4.45 14.49 -20.16
C ALA A 114 4.56 15.98 -19.79
N ASN A 115 3.65 16.49 -18.95
CA ASN A 115 3.66 17.86 -18.43
C ASN A 115 4.55 18.04 -17.20
N ARG A 116 5.29 17.00 -16.78
CA ARG A 116 6.14 16.98 -15.57
C ARG A 116 5.36 17.13 -14.27
N GLU A 117 4.08 16.79 -14.28
CA GLU A 117 3.23 16.80 -13.10
C GLU A 117 3.27 15.43 -12.42
N ILE A 118 3.11 15.43 -11.10
CA ILE A 118 2.97 14.21 -10.30
C ILE A 118 1.61 13.60 -10.64
N PHE A 119 1.63 12.34 -11.08
CA PHE A 119 0.46 11.60 -11.50
C PHE A 119 0.24 10.38 -10.59
N PRO A 120 -0.73 10.43 -9.66
CA PRO A 120 -1.03 9.29 -8.80
C PRO A 120 -1.52 8.08 -9.60
N LEU A 121 -0.84 6.96 -9.44
CA LEU A 121 -1.07 5.75 -10.21
C LEU A 121 -1.74 4.66 -9.39
N VAL A 122 -1.23 4.41 -8.18
CA VAL A 122 -1.68 3.30 -7.32
C VAL A 122 -1.68 3.72 -5.87
N TYR A 123 -2.60 3.13 -5.11
CA TYR A 123 -2.67 3.26 -3.66
C TYR A 123 -2.78 1.89 -3.01
N ALA A 124 -2.22 1.75 -1.82
CA ALA A 124 -2.46 0.60 -0.97
C ALA A 124 -2.39 0.98 0.51
N VAL A 125 -3.19 0.32 1.34
CA VAL A 125 -3.05 0.38 2.79
C VAL A 125 -2.63 -0.99 3.27
N VAL A 126 -1.48 -1.08 3.93
CA VAL A 126 -0.90 -2.31 4.46
C VAL A 126 -0.70 -2.21 5.98
N ALA A 127 -0.57 -3.35 6.65
CA ALA A 127 -0.40 -3.38 8.10
C ALA A 127 0.94 -2.80 8.57
N SER A 128 2.02 -2.97 7.80
CA SER A 128 3.35 -2.41 8.11
C SER A 128 4.28 -2.43 6.89
N GLU A 129 5.36 -1.63 6.93
CA GLU A 129 6.45 -1.66 5.95
C GLU A 129 7.38 -2.85 6.22
N ASN A 130 7.00 -4.01 5.72
CA ASN A 130 7.82 -5.22 5.77
C ASN A 130 7.96 -5.84 4.38
N ALA A 131 8.93 -6.74 4.21
CA ALA A 131 9.23 -7.39 2.94
C ALA A 131 8.02 -8.12 2.31
N GLU A 132 7.13 -8.71 3.13
CA GLU A 132 5.94 -9.40 2.64
C GLU A 132 4.94 -8.40 2.03
N SER A 133 4.68 -7.30 2.74
CA SER A 133 3.77 -6.25 2.29
C SER A 133 4.29 -5.54 1.05
N TRP A 134 5.59 -5.28 0.98
CA TRP A 134 6.24 -4.74 -0.23
C TRP A 134 6.19 -5.71 -1.40
N SER A 135 6.48 -7.00 -1.19
CA SER A 135 6.44 -8.01 -2.26
C SER A 135 5.04 -8.12 -2.86
N TRP A 136 4.03 -8.24 -2.00
CA TRP A 136 2.64 -8.27 -2.43
C TRP A 136 2.24 -6.99 -3.17
N PHE A 137 2.62 -5.82 -2.65
CA PHE A 137 2.30 -4.54 -3.27
C PHE A 137 2.89 -4.44 -4.68
N PHE A 138 4.18 -4.73 -4.85
CA PHE A 138 4.82 -4.67 -6.16
C PHE A 138 4.30 -5.74 -7.12
N GLU A 139 3.95 -6.94 -6.64
CA GLU A 139 3.31 -7.95 -7.46
C GLU A 139 2.03 -7.40 -8.09
N ARG A 140 1.16 -6.76 -7.29
CA ARG A 140 -0.07 -6.11 -7.77
C ARG A 140 0.20 -4.95 -8.72
N VAL A 141 1.17 -4.07 -8.41
CA VAL A 141 1.57 -2.97 -9.31
C VAL A 141 2.00 -3.51 -10.67
N MET A 142 2.84 -4.54 -10.69
CA MET A 142 3.38 -5.10 -11.93
C MET A 142 2.31 -5.85 -12.73
N SER A 143 1.48 -6.67 -12.08
CA SER A 143 0.45 -7.46 -12.78
C SER A 143 -0.71 -6.62 -13.28
N ASP A 144 -1.18 -5.67 -12.45
CA ASP A 144 -2.48 -5.05 -12.67
C ASP A 144 -2.39 -3.65 -13.31
N VAL A 145 -1.20 -3.03 -13.29
CA VAL A 145 -1.01 -1.64 -13.74
C VAL A 145 0.10 -1.48 -14.78
N VAL A 146 1.28 -2.07 -14.56
CA VAL A 146 2.40 -1.95 -15.52
C VAL A 146 2.23 -2.90 -16.70
N GLY A 147 1.80 -4.14 -16.44
CA GLY A 147 1.70 -5.20 -17.45
C GLY A 147 3.06 -5.82 -17.80
N SER A 148 3.02 -6.91 -18.58
CA SER A 148 4.22 -7.67 -18.98
C SER A 148 5.14 -6.94 -19.97
N ASP A 149 4.58 -6.02 -20.76
CA ASP A 149 5.23 -5.51 -21.97
C ASP A 149 5.98 -4.19 -21.73
N ARG A 150 5.80 -3.57 -20.56
CA ARG A 150 6.38 -2.27 -20.22
C ARG A 150 7.49 -2.42 -19.18
N ARG A 151 8.65 -1.86 -19.48
CA ARG A 151 9.75 -1.70 -18.51
C ARG A 151 9.63 -0.34 -17.83
N VAL A 152 9.78 -0.33 -16.50
CA VAL A 152 9.63 0.87 -15.67
C VAL A 152 10.80 0.93 -14.68
N CYS A 153 11.38 2.11 -14.50
CA CYS A 153 12.34 2.39 -13.43
C CYS A 153 11.58 2.74 -12.15
N ILE A 154 11.91 2.10 -11.03
CA ILE A 154 11.28 2.36 -9.73
C ILE A 154 12.26 3.13 -8.86
N ILE A 155 11.79 4.25 -8.31
CA ILE A 155 12.48 5.07 -7.32
C ILE A 155 11.73 4.93 -5.99
N SER A 156 12.44 4.78 -4.89
CA SER A 156 11.86 4.74 -3.54
C SER A 156 12.83 5.36 -2.56
N ASP A 157 12.32 5.96 -1.47
CA ASP A 157 13.16 6.22 -0.30
C ASP A 157 13.60 4.87 0.31
N ARG A 158 14.78 4.84 0.92
CA ARG A 158 15.58 3.68 1.35
C ARG A 158 14.72 2.51 1.88
N ILE A 159 14.32 1.61 0.99
CA ILE A 159 13.73 0.34 1.39
C ILE A 159 14.88 -0.57 1.85
N PHE A 160 15.05 -0.72 3.16
CA PHE A 160 16.12 -1.53 3.78
C PHE A 160 16.08 -3.03 3.39
N GLN A 161 15.06 -3.49 2.65
CA GLN A 161 14.82 -4.89 2.31
C GLN A 161 14.87 -5.25 0.82
N PHE A 162 15.18 -4.32 -0.10
CA PHE A 162 15.47 -4.71 -1.49
C PHE A 162 16.88 -5.31 -1.64
N ARG A 163 17.08 -6.52 -1.15
CA ARG A 163 18.15 -7.39 -1.65
C ARG A 163 17.59 -8.16 -2.86
N GLN A 164 17.91 -7.67 -4.06
CA GLN A 164 17.98 -8.28 -5.41
C GLN A 164 17.26 -9.59 -5.82
N GLU A 165 16.43 -10.27 -5.02
CA GLU A 165 15.92 -11.61 -5.34
C GLU A 165 14.58 -11.63 -6.10
N ALA A 166 13.89 -10.49 -6.24
CA ALA A 166 12.53 -10.45 -6.82
C ALA A 166 12.46 -10.17 -8.33
N LEU A 167 13.57 -9.86 -9.01
CA LEU A 167 13.58 -9.50 -10.44
C LEU A 167 14.33 -10.51 -11.33
N THR A 168 14.82 -11.62 -10.79
CA THR A 168 15.25 -12.76 -11.60
C THR A 168 14.05 -13.67 -11.83
N PRO A 169 13.72 -14.04 -13.09
CA PRO A 169 12.79 -15.13 -13.33
C PRO A 169 13.31 -16.35 -12.57
N LYS A 170 12.53 -16.89 -11.65
CA LYS A 170 12.82 -18.21 -11.06
C LYS A 170 12.90 -19.19 -12.22
N GLN A 171 14.11 -19.57 -12.63
CA GLN A 171 14.30 -20.74 -13.45
C GLN A 171 13.69 -21.91 -12.67
N CYS A 172 12.60 -22.48 -13.19
CA CYS A 172 12.09 -23.75 -12.70
C CYS A 172 13.23 -24.76 -12.82
N PRO A 173 13.62 -25.48 -11.76
CA PRO A 173 14.57 -26.56 -11.91
C PRO A 173 13.88 -27.67 -12.70
N ASN A 174 14.39 -27.95 -13.89
CA ASN A 174 13.97 -29.08 -14.70
C ASN A 174 14.20 -30.36 -13.86
N PRO A 175 13.20 -31.21 -13.59
CA PRO A 175 13.38 -32.38 -12.73
C PRO A 175 14.18 -33.52 -13.37
N TRP A 176 14.68 -33.32 -14.60
CA TRP A 176 15.27 -34.36 -15.43
C TRP A 176 16.49 -33.83 -16.18
N SER A 177 17.63 -33.78 -15.50
CA SER A 177 18.94 -33.82 -16.16
C SER A 177 19.93 -34.58 -15.28
N GLU A 178 19.87 -35.89 -15.45
CA GLU A 178 20.89 -36.92 -15.29
C GLU A 178 22.27 -36.51 -14.75
N HIS A 179 22.66 -37.20 -13.68
CA HIS A 179 24.04 -37.44 -13.30
C HIS A 179 24.84 -38.02 -14.48
N ARG A 180 25.73 -37.22 -15.05
CA ARG A 180 26.93 -37.72 -15.74
C ARG A 180 28.17 -37.21 -15.02
N ASN A 181 28.94 -38.15 -14.51
CA ASN A 181 30.22 -37.92 -13.84
C ASN A 181 31.19 -37.14 -14.75
N PRO A 182 32.03 -36.25 -14.21
CA PRO A 182 33.07 -35.61 -14.99
C PRO A 182 34.23 -36.58 -15.23
N THR A 183 34.49 -36.90 -16.50
CA THR A 183 35.81 -37.34 -16.96
C THR A 183 36.75 -36.13 -17.03
N PRO A 184 38.02 -36.23 -16.59
CA PRO A 184 38.99 -35.15 -16.70
C PRO A 184 39.80 -35.25 -17.99
N ALA A 185 39.94 -34.15 -18.73
CA ALA A 185 41.08 -33.86 -19.62
C ALA A 185 41.01 -32.39 -20.08
N PHE A 186 42.03 -31.56 -19.80
CA PHE A 186 43.04 -31.12 -20.79
C PHE A 186 42.38 -30.56 -22.06
N TRP A 187 42.34 -29.25 -22.34
CA TRP A 187 43.28 -28.15 -22.13
C TRP A 187 42.55 -26.85 -21.76
#